data_AF-A0A972YAE8-F1
#
_entry.id   AF-A0A972YAE8-F1
#
_cell.length_a   1.000
_cell.length_b   1.000
_cell.length_c   1.000
_cell.angle_alpha   90.00
_cell.angle_beta   90.00
_cell.angle_gamma   90.00
#
_symmetry.space_group_name_H-M   'P 1'
#
loop_
_entity.id
_entity.type
_entity.pdbx_description
1 polymer ?
#
loop_
_entity_poly.entity_id
_entity_poly.type
_entity_poly.pdbx_seq_one_letter_code
_entity_poly.pdbx_strand_id
1 'polypeptide(L)'
;MAYASGVRLSSIAGLVGAGVGGYIGYTQAADVSDLTPITGALILGGVGLVAGSAGAFILKSLMQFVIYAIMLGVVVFVFQNQIEAMTGINPVEATLSFLKGLGLPVEMITGDT
;
A
#
# COMPACT_ATOMS: atom_id res chain seq x y z
N MET A 1 -17.02 7.15 3.37
CA MET A 1 -16.67 6.34 4.56
C MET A 1 -15.24 5.78 4.57
N ALA A 2 -14.43 5.93 3.51
CA ALA A 2 -13.03 5.46 3.47
C ALA A 2 -12.09 6.18 4.47
N TYR A 3 -12.30 7.47 4.73
CA TYR A 3 -11.42 8.26 5.61
C TYR A 3 -11.52 7.83 7.09
N ALA A 4 -12.75 7.64 7.61
CA ALA A 4 -12.99 7.22 9.00
C ALA A 4 -12.42 5.83 9.34
N SER A 5 -12.44 4.90 8.38
CA SER A 5 -11.77 3.60 8.51
C SER A 5 -10.24 3.75 8.53
N GLY A 6 -9.69 4.73 7.82
CA GLY A 6 -8.23 4.97 7.75
C GLY A 6 -7.68 5.55 9.03
N VAL A 7 -8.41 6.48 9.63
CA VAL A 7 -8.07 7.05 10.93
C VAL A 7 -8.07 5.96 12.01
N ARG A 8 -9.06 5.04 12.01
CA ARG A 8 -9.11 3.91 12.96
C ARG A 8 -7.98 2.89 12.77
N LEU A 9 -7.63 2.57 11.52
CA LEU A 9 -6.55 1.62 11.25
C LEU A 9 -5.18 2.22 11.56
N SER A 10 -4.97 3.50 11.19
CA SER A 10 -3.73 4.22 11.48
C SER A 10 -3.55 4.47 12.98
N SER A 11 -4.62 4.71 13.74
CA SER A 11 -4.54 4.84 15.20
C SER A 11 -4.20 3.52 15.89
N ILE A 12 -4.79 2.40 15.45
CA ILE A 12 -4.43 1.07 15.98
C ILE A 12 -2.98 0.74 15.65
N ALA A 13 -2.56 0.97 14.41
CA ALA A 13 -1.18 0.72 14.00
C ALA A 13 -0.17 1.61 14.73
N GLY A 14 -0.54 2.86 15.02
CA GLY A 14 0.24 3.75 15.88
C GLY A 14 0.35 3.22 17.31
N LEU A 15 -0.72 2.73 17.91
CA LEU A 15 -0.65 2.13 19.25
C LEU A 15 0.20 0.87 19.30
N VAL A 16 0.11 0.00 18.29
CA VAL A 16 0.97 -1.19 18.18
C VAL A 16 2.43 -0.77 18.00
N GLY A 17 2.70 0.18 17.11
CA GLY A 17 4.04 0.73 16.92
C GLY A 17 4.59 1.36 18.19
N ALA A 18 3.77 2.09 18.94
CA ALA A 18 4.15 2.69 20.23
C ALA A 18 4.48 1.64 21.29
N GLY A 19 3.69 0.57 21.36
CA GLY A 19 3.93 -0.54 22.28
C GLY A 19 5.22 -1.29 21.96
N VAL A 20 5.45 -1.62 20.67
CA VAL A 20 6.66 -2.31 20.22
C VAL A 20 7.90 -1.43 20.40
N GLY A 21 7.84 -0.18 19.97
CA GLY A 21 8.94 0.78 20.15
C GLY A 21 9.24 1.04 21.63
N GLY A 22 8.22 1.19 22.46
CA GLY A 22 8.39 1.41 23.90
C GLY A 22 9.01 0.21 24.61
N TYR A 23 8.61 -1.02 24.23
CA TYR A 23 9.22 -2.24 24.76
C TYR A 23 10.70 -2.34 24.39
N ILE A 24 11.03 -2.13 23.11
CA ILE A 24 12.42 -2.17 22.62
C ILE A 24 13.26 -1.09 23.33
N GLY A 25 12.72 0.12 23.45
CA GLY A 25 13.40 1.23 24.13
C GLY A 25 13.59 1.01 25.62
N TYR A 26 12.65 0.36 26.30
CA TYR A 26 12.79 0.00 27.71
C TYR A 26 13.94 -0.98 27.92
N THR A 27 14.02 -2.02 27.10
CA THR A 27 15.06 -3.05 27.21
C THR A 27 16.43 -2.55 26.76
N GLN A 28 16.50 -1.75 25.68
CA GLN A 28 17.79 -1.28 25.15
C GLN A 28 18.37 -0.10 25.93
N ALA A 29 17.53 0.77 26.52
CA ALA A 29 18.02 1.84 27.38
C ALA A 29 18.58 1.31 28.71
N ALA A 30 18.17 0.12 29.16
CA ALA A 30 18.76 -0.53 30.33
C ALA A 30 20.17 -1.08 30.06
N ASP A 31 20.48 -1.48 28.82
CA ASP A 31 21.70 -2.22 28.48
C ASP A 31 22.78 -1.38 27.76
N VAL A 32 22.42 -0.28 27.08
CA VAL A 32 23.32 0.36 26.09
C VAL A 32 23.41 1.90 26.22
N SER A 33 22.66 2.53 27.12
CA SER A 33 22.54 4.00 27.20
C SER A 33 22.64 4.52 28.64
N ASP A 34 23.24 5.69 28.88
CA ASP A 34 23.15 6.43 30.17
C ASP A 34 21.74 6.98 30.46
N LEU A 35 20.73 6.53 29.73
CA LEU A 35 19.35 6.98 29.81
C LEU A 35 18.55 6.05 30.72
N THR A 36 17.62 6.61 31.48
CA THR A 36 16.72 5.77 32.27
C THR A 36 15.85 4.90 31.34
N PRO A 37 15.54 3.64 31.71
CA PRO A 37 14.69 2.76 30.91
C PRO A 37 13.34 3.37 30.52
N ILE A 38 12.78 4.23 31.39
CA ILE A 38 11.55 4.96 31.14
C ILE A 38 11.74 5.99 30.02
N THR A 39 12.85 6.73 30.02
CA THR A 39 13.17 7.69 28.96
C THR A 39 13.35 7.00 27.61
N GLY A 40 14.03 5.85 27.59
CA GLY A 40 14.18 5.04 26.37
C GLY A 40 12.84 4.54 25.83
N ALA A 41 11.96 4.05 26.71
CA ALA A 41 10.62 3.60 26.35
C ALA A 41 9.76 4.73 25.76
N LEU A 42 9.83 5.94 26.32
CA LEU A 42 9.06 7.07 25.81
C LEU A 42 9.56 7.57 24.45
N ILE A 43 10.88 7.62 24.24
CA ILE A 43 11.47 8.07 22.97
C ILE A 43 11.16 7.05 21.87
N LEU A 44 11.53 5.78 22.05
CA LEU A 44 11.27 4.77 21.01
C LEU A 44 9.78 4.42 20.90
N GLY A 45 9.00 4.55 21.96
CA GLY A 45 7.55 4.46 21.90
C GLY A 45 6.93 5.60 21.08
N GLY A 46 7.40 6.82 21.24
CA GLY A 46 7.00 7.95 20.40
C GLY A 46 7.36 7.76 18.92
N VAL A 47 8.58 7.31 18.63
CA VAL A 47 9.02 6.98 17.27
C VAL A 47 8.18 5.84 16.67
N GLY A 48 7.95 4.78 17.45
CA GLY A 48 7.11 3.65 17.05
C GLY A 48 5.67 4.06 16.76
N LEU A 49 5.11 5.01 17.52
CA LEU A 49 3.78 5.55 17.26
C LEU A 49 3.69 6.21 15.87
N VAL A 50 4.66 7.06 15.55
CA VAL A 50 4.72 7.77 14.26
C VAL A 50 4.98 6.80 13.12
N ALA A 51 5.94 5.90 13.28
CA ALA A 51 6.29 4.91 12.26
C ALA A 51 5.13 3.93 11.98
N GLY A 52 4.47 3.43 13.03
CA GLY A 52 3.33 2.52 12.90
C GLY A 52 2.11 3.18 12.24
N SER A 53 1.80 4.42 12.63
CA SER A 53 0.68 5.17 12.04
C SER A 53 0.93 5.55 10.57
N ALA A 54 2.16 5.95 10.22
CA ALA A 54 2.57 6.25 8.85
C ALA A 54 2.62 4.98 7.97
N GLY A 55 3.16 3.87 8.47
CA GLY A 55 3.24 2.61 7.74
C GLY A 55 1.86 2.08 7.34
N ALA A 56 0.89 2.13 8.27
CA ALA A 56 -0.49 1.75 7.97
C ALA A 56 -1.18 2.68 6.95
N PHE A 57 -0.85 3.97 6.98
CA PHE A 57 -1.35 4.93 5.98
C PHE A 57 -0.81 4.61 4.58
N ILE A 58 0.48 4.32 4.46
CA ILE A 58 1.12 3.95 3.19
C ILE A 58 0.49 2.67 2.63
N LEU A 59 0.40 1.62 3.45
CA LEU A 59 -0.18 0.34 3.03
C LEU A 59 -1.64 0.51 2.59
N LYS A 60 -2.42 1.30 3.33
CA LYS A 60 -3.80 1.59 2.94
C LYS A 60 -3.89 2.35 1.63
N SER A 61 -3.05 3.36 1.44
CA SER A 61 -3.02 4.17 0.23
C SER A 61 -2.66 3.33 -0.99
N LEU A 62 -1.70 2.41 -0.83
CA LEU A 62 -1.33 1.44 -1.86
C LEU A 62 -2.50 0.51 -2.21
N MET A 63 -3.20 -0.05 -1.21
CA MET A 63 -4.35 -0.91 -1.45
C MET A 63 -5.48 -0.16 -2.19
N GLN A 64 -5.73 1.09 -1.80
CA GLN A 64 -6.73 1.92 -2.47
C GLN A 64 -6.32 2.25 -3.91
N PHE A 65 -5.03 2.51 -4.16
CA PHE A 65 -4.50 2.70 -5.50
C PHE A 65 -4.70 1.46 -6.38
N VAL A 66 -4.37 0.27 -5.85
CA VAL A 66 -4.55 -1.00 -6.58
C VAL A 66 -6.02 -1.25 -6.91
N ILE A 67 -6.94 -1.02 -5.98
CA ILE A 67 -8.38 -1.19 -6.22
C ILE A 67 -8.86 -0.25 -7.34
N TYR A 68 -8.44 1.02 -7.32
CA TYR A 68 -8.81 1.96 -8.38
C TYR A 68 -8.18 1.60 -9.72
N ALA A 69 -6.94 1.10 -9.75
CA ALA A 69 -6.31 0.63 -10.98
C ALA A 69 -7.07 -0.55 -11.58
N ILE A 70 -7.51 -1.51 -10.75
CA ILE A 70 -8.34 -2.64 -11.20
C ILE A 70 -9.69 -2.14 -11.71
N MET A 71 -10.37 -1.27 -10.96
CA MET A 71 -11.65 -0.69 -11.40
C MET A 71 -11.52 0.03 -12.74
N LEU A 72 -10.46 0.82 -12.91
CA LEU A 72 -10.16 1.49 -14.17
C LEU A 72 -9.99 0.47 -15.30
N GLY A 73 -9.19 -0.58 -15.07
CA GLY A 73 -9.01 -1.67 -16.03
C GLY A 73 -10.33 -2.34 -16.43
N VAL A 74 -11.23 -2.60 -15.48
CA VAL A 74 -12.54 -3.19 -15.75
C VAL A 74 -13.41 -2.26 -16.60
N VAL A 75 -13.46 -0.96 -16.28
CA VAL A 75 -14.23 0.01 -17.06
C VAL A 75 -13.68 0.10 -18.49
N VAL A 76 -12.36 0.18 -18.64
CA VAL A 76 -11.69 0.23 -19.95
C VAL A 76 -11.97 -1.05 -20.76
N PHE A 77 -11.99 -2.21 -20.13
CA PHE A 77 -12.29 -3.48 -20.78
C PHE A 77 -13.76 -3.55 -21.23
N VAL A 78 -14.71 -3.21 -20.35
CA VAL A 78 -16.15 -3.22 -20.68
C VAL A 78 -16.46 -2.27 -21.83
N PHE A 79 -15.82 -1.10 -21.84
CA PHE A 79 -16.03 -0.08 -22.87
C PHE A 79 -15.01 -0.13 -24.02
N GLN A 80 -14.28 -1.25 -24.19
CA GLN A 80 -13.18 -1.35 -25.16
C GLN A 80 -13.61 -0.99 -26.58
N ASN A 81 -14.80 -1.43 -27.00
CA ASN A 81 -15.30 -1.22 -28.35
C ASN A 81 -15.65 0.25 -28.60
N GLN A 82 -16.24 0.94 -27.60
CA GLN A 82 -16.54 2.37 -27.72
C GLN A 82 -15.24 3.19 -27.72
N ILE A 83 -14.26 2.81 -26.90
CA ILE A 83 -12.95 3.48 -26.85
C ILE A 83 -12.21 3.31 -28.18
N GLU A 84 -12.24 2.11 -28.76
CA GLU A 84 -11.63 1.83 -30.05
C GLU A 84 -12.33 2.60 -31.18
N ALA A 85 -13.67 2.68 -31.16
CA ALA A 85 -14.43 3.46 -32.14
C ALA A 85 -14.12 4.98 -32.06
N MET A 86 -13.71 5.49 -30.89
CA MET A 86 -13.37 6.89 -30.70
C MET A 86 -11.90 7.22 -30.97
N THR A 87 -10.99 6.31 -30.59
CA THR A 87 -9.54 6.57 -30.61
C THR A 87 -8.82 5.85 -31.75
N GLY A 88 -9.47 4.86 -32.39
CA GLY A 88 -8.86 3.95 -33.35
C GLY A 88 -7.88 2.95 -32.73
N ILE A 89 -7.77 2.91 -31.39
CA ILE A 89 -6.82 2.09 -30.65
C ILE A 89 -7.59 1.17 -29.71
N ASN A 90 -7.32 -0.14 -29.80
CA ASN A 90 -7.84 -1.10 -28.83
C ASN A 90 -7.06 -0.96 -27.51
N PRO A 91 -7.72 -0.57 -26.39
CA PRO A 91 -7.01 -0.30 -25.14
C PRO A 91 -6.44 -1.55 -24.48
N VAL A 92 -7.02 -2.73 -24.73
CA VAL A 92 -6.51 -4.01 -24.23
C VAL A 92 -5.21 -4.36 -24.95
N GLU A 93 -5.20 -4.27 -26.27
CA GLU A 93 -4.00 -4.53 -27.07
C GLU A 93 -2.86 -3.56 -26.74
N ALA A 94 -3.18 -2.27 -26.58
CA ALA A 94 -2.20 -1.26 -26.15
C ALA A 94 -1.56 -1.62 -24.80
N THR A 95 -2.37 -2.10 -23.85
CA THR A 95 -1.87 -2.54 -22.53
C THR A 95 -0.98 -3.78 -22.67
N LEU A 96 -1.38 -4.77 -23.47
CA LEU A 96 -0.59 -5.97 -23.73
C LEU A 96 0.75 -5.63 -24.41
N SER A 97 0.75 -4.70 -25.36
CA SER A 97 1.96 -4.22 -26.03
C SER A 97 2.91 -3.53 -25.05
N PHE A 98 2.39 -2.69 -24.15
CA PHE A 98 3.16 -2.06 -23.09
C PHE A 98 3.80 -3.11 -22.15
N LEU A 99 3.03 -4.10 -21.70
CA LEU A 99 3.52 -5.16 -20.82
C LEU A 99 4.58 -6.05 -21.50
N LYS A 100 4.39 -6.36 -22.79
CA LYS A 100 5.42 -7.03 -23.61
C LYS A 100 6.68 -6.18 -23.74
N GLY A 101 6.52 -4.87 -23.91
CA GLY A 101 7.63 -3.90 -23.94
C GLY A 101 8.41 -3.84 -22.62
N LEU A 102 7.76 -4.13 -21.49
CA LEU A 102 8.41 -4.30 -20.18
C LEU A 102 9.10 -5.67 -20.01
N GLY A 103 9.06 -6.54 -21.02
CA GLY A 103 9.68 -7.87 -20.99
C GLY A 103 8.86 -8.92 -20.25
N LEU A 104 7.59 -8.65 -19.94
CA LEU A 104 6.72 -9.63 -19.30
C LEU A 104 6.19 -10.62 -20.35
N PRO A 105 6.21 -11.93 -20.09
CA PRO A 105 5.61 -12.92 -20.96
C PRO A 105 4.08 -12.81 -20.85
N VAL A 106 3.48 -12.06 -21.77
CA VAL A 106 2.03 -11.90 -21.85
C VAL A 106 1.51 -12.70 -23.04
N GLU A 107 0.89 -13.83 -22.74
CA GLU A 107 0.25 -14.70 -23.71
C GLU A 107 -1.26 -14.46 -23.66
N MET A 108 -1.89 -14.31 -24.83
CA MET A 108 -3.34 -14.36 -24.91
C MET A 108 -3.71 -15.82 -24.65
N ILE A 109 -4.52 -16.11 -23.63
CA ILE A 109 -5.19 -17.40 -23.54
C ILE A 109 -6.21 -17.42 -24.67
N THR A 110 -5.79 -17.87 -25.85
CA THR A 110 -6.69 -18.26 -26.92
C THR A 110 -7.45 -19.46 -26.40
N GLY A 111 -8.71 -19.24 -26.03
CA GLY A 111 -9.66 -20.32 -25.83
C GLY A 111 -9.92 -20.96 -27.19
N ASP A 112 -9.15 -21.98 -27.52
CA ASP A 112 -9.50 -22.89 -28.61
C ASP A 112 -10.73 -23.69 -28.18
N THR A 113 -11.89 -23.26 -28.67
CA THR A 113 -13.04 -24.11 -28.94
C THR A 113 -13.37 -24.04 -30.42
#